data_AF-A0A3N5VIA7-F1
#
_entry.id   AF-A0A3N5VIA7-F1
#
_cell.length_a   1.000
_cell.length_b   1.000
_cell.length_c   1.000
_cell.angle_alpha   90.00
_cell.angle_beta   90.00
_cell.angle_gamma   90.00
#
_symmetry.space_group_name_H-M   'P 1'
#
loop_
_entity.id
_entity.type
_entity.pdbx_description
1 polymer ?
#
loop_
_entity_poly.entity_id
_entity_poly.type
_entity_poly.pdbx_seq_one_letter_code
_entity_poly.pdbx_strand_id
1 'polypeptide(L)'
;MIAILIRWLIFLHVLAALTFFLAHGASAAMVFRLRKETDLARIRAMLDLSDSTLEIMFISFLGMGLTGVALPFFLRIWNKGWVWLSIILMIFVFIWMVWMNEQEYKVLRKLVGLPYRKGSKEYPAETPSSPEEVTALLKKTGLTGLVVVGYVIPAFVLWLMIFKPF
;
A
#
# COMPACT_ATOMS: atom_id res chain seq x y z
N MET A 1 16.48 30.88 0.78
CA MET A 1 15.53 30.15 -0.09
C MET A 1 15.60 28.63 0.08
N ILE A 2 16.78 27.98 -0.02
CA ILE A 2 16.92 26.51 0.10
C ILE A 2 16.39 25.95 1.43
N ALA A 3 16.67 26.60 2.56
CA ALA A 3 16.19 26.15 3.87
C ALA A 3 14.64 26.13 3.98
N ILE A 4 13.96 27.08 3.31
CA ILE A 4 12.50 27.12 3.26
C ILE A 4 11.97 25.97 2.42
N LEU A 5 12.58 25.72 1.25
CA LEU A 5 12.24 24.59 0.39
C LEU A 5 12.37 23.24 1.12
N ILE A 6 13.47 23.02 1.86
CA ILE A 6 13.67 21.79 2.63
C ILE A 6 12.55 21.59 3.66
N ARG A 7 12.14 22.65 4.38
CA ARG A 7 11.03 22.57 5.34
C ARG A 7 9.72 22.17 4.65
N TRP A 8 9.43 22.75 3.48
CA TRP A 8 8.26 22.37 2.69
C TRP A 8 8.32 20.93 2.20
N LEU A 9 9.48 20.44 1.74
CA LEU A 9 9.63 19.05 1.31
C LEU A 9 9.42 18.07 2.47
N ILE A 10 9.95 18.37 3.66
CA ILE A 10 9.71 17.57 4.87
C ILE A 10 8.22 17.58 5.23
N PHE A 11 7.60 18.77 5.25
CA PHE A 11 6.17 18.89 5.53
C PHE A 11 5.32 18.07 4.57
N LEU A 12 5.56 18.20 3.26
CA LEU A 12 4.85 17.45 2.23
C LEU A 12 5.09 15.95 2.35
N HIS A 13 6.32 15.52 2.67
CA HIS A 13 6.63 14.12 2.88
C HIS A 13 5.82 13.53 4.04
N VAL A 14 5.80 14.21 5.19
CA VAL A 14 5.06 13.78 6.38
C VAL A 14 3.55 13.83 6.14
N LEU A 15 3.03 14.90 5.54
CA LEU A 15 1.61 15.02 5.20
C LEU A 15 1.17 13.91 4.23
N ALA A 16 1.98 13.63 3.22
CA ALA A 16 1.73 12.56 2.27
C ALA A 16 1.77 11.19 2.95
N ALA A 17 2.73 10.94 3.84
CA ALA A 17 2.77 9.70 4.63
C ALA A 17 1.51 9.54 5.51
N LEU A 18 1.08 10.58 6.21
CA LEU A 18 -0.16 10.55 7.01
C LEU A 18 -1.38 10.25 6.16
N THR A 19 -1.52 10.95 5.03
CA THR A 19 -2.63 10.74 4.07
C THR A 19 -2.61 9.32 3.51
N PHE A 20 -1.41 8.82 3.18
CA PHE A 20 -1.22 7.45 2.71
C PHE A 20 -1.67 6.43 3.74
N PHE A 21 -1.22 6.53 5.00
CA PHE A 21 -1.61 5.59 6.04
C PHE A 21 -3.10 5.66 6.39
N LEU A 22 -3.75 6.82 6.25
CA LEU A 22 -5.20 6.93 6.40
C LEU A 22 -5.94 6.23 5.26
N ALA A 23 -5.59 6.52 4.00
CA ALA A 23 -6.24 5.92 2.83
C ALA A 23 -5.97 4.42 2.70
N HIS A 24 -4.73 4.00 2.94
CA HIS A 24 -4.29 2.61 2.90
C HIS A 24 -4.72 1.82 4.14
N GLY A 25 -4.81 2.48 5.31
CA GLY A 25 -5.19 1.86 6.58
C GLY A 25 -6.59 1.24 6.54
N ALA A 26 -7.52 1.84 5.80
CA ALA A 26 -8.83 1.25 5.54
C ALA A 26 -8.72 -0.10 4.81
N SER A 27 -7.91 -0.17 3.75
CA SER A 27 -7.62 -1.40 3.00
C SER A 27 -6.90 -2.43 3.86
N ALA A 28 -5.94 -2.01 4.69
CA ALA A 28 -5.21 -2.90 5.59
C ALA A 28 -6.16 -3.52 6.64
N ALA A 29 -7.00 -2.71 7.27
CA ALA A 29 -7.99 -3.18 8.26
C ALA A 29 -9.02 -4.14 7.66
N MET A 30 -9.46 -3.88 6.42
CA MET A 30 -10.35 -4.75 5.67
C MET A 30 -9.80 -6.19 5.61
N VAL A 31 -8.51 -6.40 5.36
CA VAL A 31 -7.96 -7.75 5.17
C VAL A 31 -8.15 -8.63 6.41
N PHE A 32 -7.88 -8.06 7.59
CA PHE A 32 -8.08 -8.75 8.86
C PHE A 32 -9.56 -9.13 9.06
N ARG A 33 -10.48 -8.30 8.56
CA ARG A 33 -11.92 -8.54 8.67
C ARG A 33 -12.45 -9.53 7.63
N LEU A 34 -11.94 -9.48 6.40
CA LEU A 34 -12.31 -10.35 5.28
C LEU A 34 -12.09 -11.82 5.61
N ARG A 35 -10.99 -12.17 6.28
CA ARG A 35 -10.67 -13.56 6.62
C ARG A 35 -11.72 -14.24 7.51
N LYS A 36 -12.50 -13.45 8.26
CA LYS A 36 -13.55 -13.92 9.16
C LYS A 36 -14.95 -13.70 8.60
N GLU A 37 -15.06 -13.15 7.39
CA GLU A 37 -16.34 -12.81 6.79
C GLU A 37 -16.81 -13.92 5.85
N THR A 38 -18.09 -14.25 5.94
CA THR A 38 -18.76 -15.22 5.07
C THR A 38 -19.89 -14.59 4.28
N ASP A 39 -20.40 -13.43 4.73
CA ASP A 39 -21.43 -12.69 4.01
C ASP A 39 -20.82 -11.99 2.78
N LEU A 40 -21.24 -12.46 1.61
CA LEU A 40 -20.83 -11.95 0.31
C LEU A 40 -21.16 -10.47 0.12
N ALA A 41 -22.27 -9.97 0.67
CA ALA A 41 -22.61 -8.56 0.58
C ALA A 41 -21.61 -7.69 1.37
N ARG A 42 -21.18 -8.16 2.55
CA ARG A 42 -20.21 -7.46 3.40
C ARG A 42 -18.80 -7.51 2.81
N ILE A 43 -18.42 -8.63 2.21
CA ILE A 43 -17.15 -8.75 1.46
C ILE A 43 -17.10 -7.72 0.34
N ARG A 44 -18.16 -7.63 -0.49
CA ARG A 44 -18.25 -6.65 -1.58
C ARG A 44 -18.14 -5.22 -1.08
N ALA A 45 -18.91 -4.87 -0.04
CA ALA A 45 -18.90 -3.52 0.52
C ALA A 45 -17.50 -3.09 1.01
N MET A 46 -16.75 -4.01 1.66
CA MET A 46 -15.38 -3.72 2.08
C MET A 46 -14.44 -3.55 0.89
N LEU A 47 -14.56 -4.40 -0.14
CA LEU A 47 -13.73 -4.31 -1.34
C LEU A 47 -13.99 -3.02 -2.13
N ASP A 48 -15.23 -2.55 -2.19
CA ASP A 48 -15.58 -1.28 -2.84
C ASP A 48 -15.10 -0.07 -2.04
N LEU A 49 -15.21 -0.12 -0.70
CA LEU A 49 -14.60 0.90 0.15
C LEU A 49 -13.09 0.97 -0.09
N SER A 50 -12.40 -0.18 -0.14
CA SER A 50 -10.97 -0.23 -0.43
C SER A 50 -10.63 0.27 -1.84
N ASP A 51 -11.48 0.05 -2.84
CA ASP A 51 -11.24 0.55 -4.20
C ASP A 51 -11.41 2.08 -4.28
N SER A 52 -12.39 2.62 -3.56
CA SER A 52 -12.66 4.07 -3.53
C SER A 52 -11.53 4.92 -2.92
N THR A 53 -10.65 4.33 -2.11
CA THR A 53 -9.49 5.04 -1.53
C THR A 53 -8.20 4.87 -2.34
N LEU A 54 -8.21 4.05 -3.41
CA LEU A 54 -6.98 3.73 -4.17
C LEU A 54 -6.33 4.96 -4.78
N GLU A 55 -7.10 5.86 -5.37
CA GLU A 55 -6.56 7.05 -6.03
C GLU A 55 -5.81 7.94 -5.02
N ILE A 56 -6.44 8.23 -3.88
CA ILE A 56 -5.85 9.04 -2.81
C ILE A 56 -4.60 8.34 -2.26
N MET A 57 -4.65 7.03 -2.06
CA MET A 57 -3.50 6.22 -1.65
C MET A 57 -2.34 6.35 -2.64
N PHE A 58 -2.60 6.24 -3.95
CA PHE A 58 -1.54 6.35 -4.96
C PHE A 58 -0.93 7.75 -5.04
N ILE A 59 -1.76 8.80 -5.02
CA ILE A 59 -1.30 10.19 -5.05
C ILE A 59 -0.43 10.49 -3.82
N SER A 60 -0.90 10.10 -2.63
CA SER A 60 -0.17 10.30 -1.38
C SER A 60 1.11 9.47 -1.32
N PHE A 61 1.10 8.21 -1.77
CA PHE A 61 2.30 7.38 -1.88
C PHE A 61 3.33 8.01 -2.83
N LEU A 62 2.90 8.51 -3.99
CA LEU A 62 3.77 9.18 -4.95
C LEU A 62 4.34 10.47 -4.36
N GLY A 63 3.53 11.28 -3.70
CA GLY A 63 3.97 12.49 -3.01
C GLY A 63 5.03 12.19 -1.95
N MET A 64 4.80 11.16 -1.12
CA MET A 64 5.75 10.69 -0.11
C MET A 64 7.06 10.21 -0.76
N GLY A 65 6.98 9.37 -1.79
CA GLY A 65 8.15 8.84 -2.50
C GLY A 65 8.98 9.94 -3.17
N LEU A 66 8.35 10.82 -3.94
CA LEU A 66 9.02 11.90 -4.65
C LEU A 66 9.70 12.88 -3.70
N THR A 67 9.03 13.30 -2.63
CA THR A 67 9.62 14.20 -1.62
C THR A 67 10.74 13.53 -0.84
N GLY A 68 10.61 12.23 -0.54
CA GLY A 68 11.63 11.44 0.14
C GLY A 68 12.90 11.27 -0.68
N VAL A 69 12.77 11.07 -2.00
CA VAL A 69 13.90 10.97 -2.94
C VAL A 69 14.49 12.35 -3.26
N ALA A 70 13.68 13.41 -3.31
CA ALA A 70 14.15 14.77 -3.56
C ALA A 70 15.05 15.29 -2.43
N LEU A 71 14.72 15.03 -1.16
CA LEU A 71 15.43 15.55 0.00
C LEU A 71 16.94 15.24 0.02
N PRO A 72 17.41 14.00 -0.23
CA PRO A 72 18.82 13.68 -0.32
C PRO A 72 19.63 14.51 -1.34
N PHE A 73 19.01 14.96 -2.45
CA PHE A 73 19.68 15.84 -3.42
C PHE A 73 19.99 17.21 -2.80
N PHE A 74 19.01 17.83 -2.13
CA PHE A 74 19.19 19.14 -1.49
C PHE A 74 20.10 19.08 -0.27
N LEU A 75 20.09 17.96 0.45
CA LEU A 75 20.94 17.73 1.62
C LEU A 75 22.34 17.22 1.27
N ARG A 76 22.59 16.80 0.02
CA ARG A 76 23.86 16.23 -0.47
C ARG A 76 24.34 15.01 0.34
N ILE A 77 23.41 14.11 0.66
CA ILE A 77 23.64 12.93 1.53
C ILE A 77 23.51 11.58 0.80
N TRP A 78 23.62 11.56 -0.53
CA TRP A 78 23.55 10.34 -1.33
C TRP A 78 24.67 9.32 -1.05
N ASN A 79 25.73 9.73 -0.35
CA ASN A 79 26.80 8.85 0.11
C ASN A 79 26.48 8.11 1.43
N LYS A 80 25.27 8.30 2.01
CA LYS A 80 24.86 7.66 3.25
C LYS A 80 24.15 6.34 2.98
N GLY A 81 24.54 5.28 3.68
CA GLY A 81 24.01 3.94 3.43
C GLY A 81 22.53 3.83 3.82
N TRP A 82 22.11 4.51 4.89
CA TRP A 82 20.71 4.48 5.32
C TRP A 82 19.75 5.09 4.27
N VAL A 83 20.21 6.01 3.41
CA VAL A 83 19.42 6.57 2.30
C VAL A 83 19.09 5.47 1.30
N TRP A 84 20.12 4.76 0.82
CA TRP A 84 19.96 3.68 -0.14
C TRP A 84 19.16 2.51 0.42
N LEU A 85 19.44 2.11 1.66
CA LEU A 85 18.70 1.03 2.30
C LEU A 85 17.22 1.37 2.42
N SER A 86 16.87 2.61 2.79
CA SER A 86 15.48 3.07 2.85
C SER A 86 14.79 2.98 1.49
N ILE A 87 15.46 3.41 0.42
CA ILE A 87 14.92 3.36 -0.94
C ILE A 87 14.69 1.92 -1.39
N ILE A 88 15.69 1.04 -1.23
CA ILE A 88 15.61 -0.37 -1.62
C ILE A 88 14.46 -1.07 -0.90
N LEU A 89 14.35 -0.87 0.42
CA LEU A 89 13.28 -1.45 1.22
C LEU A 89 11.90 -0.94 0.79
N MET A 90 11.77 0.35 0.51
CA MET A 90 10.48 0.90 0.06
C MET A 90 10.09 0.40 -1.34
N ILE A 91 11.04 0.26 -2.26
CA ILE A 91 10.82 -0.36 -3.57
C ILE A 91 10.37 -1.82 -3.41
N PHE A 92 11.02 -2.57 -2.51
CA PHE A 92 10.63 -3.95 -2.20
C PHE A 92 9.19 -4.02 -1.69
N VAL A 93 8.83 -3.18 -0.71
CA VAL A 93 7.46 -3.11 -0.17
C VAL A 93 6.45 -2.80 -1.27
N PHE A 94 6.75 -1.82 -2.12
CA PHE A 94 5.88 -1.44 -3.23
C PHE A 94 5.65 -2.60 -4.20
N ILE A 95 6.71 -3.24 -4.68
CA ILE A 95 6.62 -4.36 -5.62
C ILE A 95 5.82 -5.51 -5.01
N TRP A 96 6.08 -5.84 -3.75
CA TRP A 96 5.35 -6.89 -3.04
C TRP A 96 3.85 -6.58 -2.93
N MET A 97 3.50 -5.35 -2.54
CA MET A 97 2.10 -4.94 -2.40
C MET A 97 1.37 -4.92 -3.74
N VAL A 98 2.03 -4.49 -4.82
CA VAL A 98 1.47 -4.56 -6.18
C VAL A 98 1.23 -6.01 -6.59
N TRP A 99 2.22 -6.89 -6.38
CA TRP A 99 2.08 -8.31 -6.69
C TRP A 99 0.92 -8.98 -5.93
N MET A 100 0.83 -8.73 -4.64
CA MET A 100 -0.27 -9.25 -3.80
C MET A 100 -1.64 -8.70 -4.25
N ASN A 101 -1.73 -7.41 -4.59
CA ASN A 101 -2.95 -6.81 -5.13
C ASN A 101 -3.41 -7.51 -6.43
N GLU A 102 -2.48 -7.83 -7.33
CA GLU A 102 -2.77 -8.56 -8.58
C GLU A 102 -3.22 -10.00 -8.33
N GLN A 103 -2.53 -10.72 -7.45
CA GLN A 103 -2.77 -12.16 -7.25
C GLN A 103 -3.98 -12.46 -6.37
N GLU A 104 -4.31 -11.57 -5.43
CA GLU A 104 -5.31 -11.85 -4.39
C GLU A 104 -6.52 -10.94 -4.50
N TYR A 105 -6.34 -9.61 -4.41
CA TYR A 105 -7.47 -8.68 -4.27
C TYR A 105 -8.24 -8.48 -5.58
N LYS A 106 -7.52 -8.30 -6.70
CA LYS A 106 -8.17 -8.21 -8.02
C LYS A 106 -8.90 -9.50 -8.38
N VAL A 107 -8.33 -10.65 -8.01
CA VAL A 107 -8.97 -11.96 -8.17
C VAL A 107 -10.19 -12.08 -7.27
N LEU A 108 -10.09 -11.67 -6.01
CA LEU A 108 -11.21 -11.70 -5.06
C LEU A 108 -12.38 -10.83 -5.54
N ARG A 109 -12.11 -9.62 -6.04
CA ARG A 109 -13.14 -8.75 -6.67
C ARG A 109 -13.88 -9.46 -7.79
N LYS A 110 -13.13 -10.16 -8.66
CA LYS A 110 -13.72 -10.99 -9.71
C LYS A 110 -14.62 -12.07 -9.13
N LEU A 111 -14.13 -12.87 -8.18
CA LEU A 111 -14.89 -14.00 -7.61
C LEU A 111 -16.19 -13.56 -6.93
N VAL A 112 -16.21 -12.37 -6.33
CA VAL A 112 -17.43 -11.85 -5.72
C VAL A 112 -18.34 -11.12 -6.72
N GLY A 113 -18.02 -11.10 -8.01
CA GLY A 113 -18.83 -10.45 -9.05
C GLY A 113 -18.84 -8.93 -8.95
N LEU A 114 -17.72 -8.33 -8.56
CA LEU A 114 -17.50 -6.88 -8.69
C LEU A 114 -16.73 -6.59 -9.98
N PRO A 115 -16.83 -5.34 -10.52
CA PRO A 115 -15.89 -4.87 -11.53
C PRO A 115 -14.46 -5.03 -11.02
N TYR A 116 -13.59 -5.53 -11.88
CA TYR A 116 -12.22 -5.89 -11.53
C TYR A 116 -11.23 -5.40 -12.60
N ARG A 117 -9.95 -5.40 -12.24
CA ARG A 117 -8.86 -5.00 -13.13
C ARG A 117 -7.93 -6.18 -13.36
N LYS A 118 -7.38 -6.32 -14.57
CA LYS A 118 -6.25 -7.21 -14.87
C LYS A 118 -5.12 -6.36 -15.44
N GLY A 119 -4.05 -6.17 -14.66
CA GLY A 119 -3.12 -5.07 -14.91
C GLY A 119 -3.88 -3.73 -14.90
N SER A 120 -3.71 -2.92 -15.94
CA SER A 120 -4.38 -1.61 -16.09
C SER A 120 -5.74 -1.66 -16.81
N LYS A 121 -6.18 -2.82 -17.29
CA LYS A 121 -7.45 -2.95 -18.02
C LYS A 121 -8.60 -3.23 -17.05
N GLU A 122 -9.69 -2.50 -17.19
CA GLU A 122 -10.93 -2.72 -16.44
C GLU A 122 -11.83 -3.71 -17.15
N TYR A 123 -12.52 -4.53 -16.36
CA TYR A 123 -13.46 -5.55 -16.82
C TYR A 123 -14.79 -5.38 -16.08
N PRO A 124 -15.93 -5.60 -16.75
CA PRO A 124 -17.24 -5.54 -16.11
C PRO A 124 -17.39 -6.65 -15.07
N ALA A 125 -18.38 -6.49 -14.19
CA ALA A 125 -18.74 -7.53 -13.23
C ALA A 125 -19.17 -8.82 -13.95
N GLU A 126 -18.67 -9.95 -13.46
CA GLU A 126 -19.08 -11.30 -13.89
C GLU A 126 -20.01 -11.92 -12.84
N THR A 127 -20.66 -13.03 -13.19
CA THR A 127 -21.45 -13.81 -12.22
C THR A 127 -20.55 -14.23 -11.05
N PRO A 128 -20.97 -14.02 -9.79
CA PRO A 128 -20.19 -14.42 -8.63
C PRO A 128 -19.91 -15.93 -8.63
N SER A 129 -18.69 -16.29 -8.26
CA SER A 129 -18.25 -17.66 -8.00
C SER A 129 -18.96 -18.26 -6.79
N SER A 130 -18.78 -19.57 -6.61
CA SER A 130 -19.31 -20.28 -5.44
C SER A 130 -18.70 -19.75 -4.12
N PRO A 131 -19.45 -19.77 -3.00
CA PRO A 131 -18.93 -19.37 -1.69
C PRO A 131 -17.67 -20.15 -1.26
N GLU A 132 -17.54 -21.40 -1.71
CA GLU A 132 -16.40 -22.27 -1.44
C GLU A 132 -15.11 -21.74 -2.09
N GLU A 133 -15.18 -21.27 -3.34
CA GLU A 133 -14.04 -20.68 -4.05
C GLU A 133 -13.55 -19.39 -3.39
N VAL A 134 -14.50 -18.52 -2.99
CA VAL A 134 -14.19 -17.27 -2.27
C VAL A 134 -13.50 -17.59 -0.94
N THR A 135 -14.02 -18.56 -0.18
CA THR A 135 -13.45 -18.97 1.10
C THR A 135 -12.07 -19.61 0.94
N ALA A 136 -11.84 -20.38 -0.12
CA ALA A 136 -10.55 -20.97 -0.42
C ALA A 136 -9.48 -19.91 -0.67
N LEU A 137 -9.81 -18.85 -1.45
CA LEU A 137 -8.90 -17.73 -1.68
C LEU A 137 -8.59 -16.96 -0.38
N LEU A 138 -9.61 -16.64 0.41
CA LEU A 138 -9.44 -15.93 1.69
C LEU A 138 -8.58 -16.70 2.71
N LYS A 139 -8.63 -18.04 2.69
CA LYS A 139 -7.77 -18.89 3.52
C LYS A 139 -6.32 -18.92 3.03
N LYS A 140 -6.09 -18.77 1.72
CA LYS A 140 -4.76 -18.72 1.10
C LYS A 140 -4.03 -17.41 1.38
N THR A 141 -4.75 -16.30 1.49
CA THR A 141 -4.18 -14.98 1.82
C THR A 141 -3.51 -14.98 3.20
N GLY A 142 -2.18 -14.86 3.20
CA GLY A 142 -1.36 -14.90 4.42
C GLY A 142 -1.23 -13.55 5.10
N LEU A 143 -1.72 -13.43 6.34
CA LEU A 143 -1.61 -12.21 7.16
C LEU A 143 -0.19 -11.86 7.58
N THR A 144 0.69 -12.85 7.71
CA THR A 144 2.07 -12.61 8.15
C THR A 144 2.83 -11.75 7.15
N GLY A 145 2.67 -12.01 5.84
CA GLY A 145 3.29 -11.20 4.80
C GLY A 145 2.81 -9.75 4.83
N LEU A 146 1.51 -9.53 5.06
CA LEU A 146 0.91 -8.21 5.20
C LEU A 146 1.46 -7.43 6.39
N VAL A 147 1.58 -8.05 7.56
CA VAL A 147 2.10 -7.38 8.77
C VAL A 147 3.58 -7.07 8.62
N VAL A 148 4.37 -8.02 8.13
CA VAL A 148 5.82 -7.83 7.96
C VAL A 148 6.11 -6.77 6.90
N VAL A 149 5.53 -6.92 5.70
CA VAL A 149 5.82 -6.03 4.58
C VAL A 149 5.09 -4.69 4.71
N GLY A 150 3.85 -4.68 5.22
CA GLY A 150 3.04 -3.48 5.33
C GLY A 150 3.27 -2.65 6.59
N TYR A 151 3.92 -3.20 7.63
CA TYR A 151 4.17 -2.47 8.87
C TYR A 151 5.62 -2.55 9.35
N VAL A 152 6.19 -3.75 9.49
CA VAL A 152 7.55 -3.90 10.07
C VAL A 152 8.61 -3.25 9.19
N ILE A 153 8.59 -3.49 7.87
CA ILE A 153 9.57 -2.87 6.96
C ILE A 153 9.40 -1.33 6.91
N PRO A 154 8.18 -0.77 6.73
CA PRO A 154 7.98 0.68 6.82
C PRO A 154 8.40 1.31 8.15
N ALA A 155 8.17 0.63 9.27
CA ALA A 155 8.63 1.08 10.58
C ALA A 155 10.17 1.10 10.67
N PHE A 156 10.84 0.12 10.08
CA PHE A 156 12.30 0.12 9.97
C PHE A 156 12.82 1.23 9.05
N VAL A 157 12.13 1.52 7.94
CA VAL A 157 12.46 2.67 7.08
C VAL A 157 12.30 3.99 7.85
N LEU A 158 11.22 4.15 8.62
CA LEU A 158 11.05 5.32 9.49
C LEU A 158 12.21 5.44 10.48
N TRP A 159 12.61 4.34 11.11
CA TRP A 159 13.77 4.31 12.01
C TRP A 159 15.06 4.75 11.30
N LEU A 160 15.33 4.25 10.09
CA LEU A 160 16.49 4.67 9.28
C LEU A 160 16.48 6.18 9.00
N MET A 161 15.32 6.75 8.67
CA MET A 161 15.16 8.16 8.36
C MET A 161 15.36 9.07 9.59
N ILE A 162 14.94 8.61 10.78
CA ILE A 162 15.09 9.37 12.03
C ILE A 162 16.51 9.27 12.56
N PHE A 163 17.01 8.05 12.75
CA PHE A 163 18.23 7.78 13.52
C PHE A 163 19.51 7.77 12.68
N LYS A 164 19.41 7.55 11.37
CA LYS A 164 20.51 7.74 10.40
C LYS A 164 21.82 7.03 10.81
N PRO A 165 21.78 5.71 11.06
CA PRO A 165 22.86 4.99 11.77
C PRO A 165 24.19 4.86 11.02
N PHE A 166 24.25 5.06 9.70
CA PHE A 166 25.48 4.92 8.88
C PHE A 166 25.44 5.71 7.55
#